data_AF-J5X518-F1
#
_entry.id   AF-J5X518-F1
#
_cell.length_a   1.000
_cell.length_b   1.000
_cell.length_c   1.000
_cell.angle_alpha   90.00
_cell.angle_beta   90.00
_cell.angle_gamma   90.00
#
_symmetry.space_group_name_H-M   'P 1'
#
loop_
_entity.id
_entity.type
_entity.pdbx_description
1 polymer ?
#
loop_
_entity_poly.entity_id
_entity_poly.type
_entity_poly.pdbx_seq_one_letter_code
_entity_poly.pdbx_strand_id
1 'polypeptide(L)'
;MNLWSNIYTYGLPPEETEWVRRTFVTDFGYHLYEAEEFSDLLAFPAIGLFVQPHAMDADEREILLNFYHEAYAEDKSLVIVFMDEVEIPHVLADAPLFIYDEHPEQTAQVHEALAFCAGVRNRERSEAQATMADFNEEE
;
A
#
# COMPACT_ATOMS: atom_id res chain seq x y z
N MET A 1 14.33 -12.71 -3.35
CA MET A 1 13.52 -11.53 -3.76
C MET A 1 12.29 -11.51 -2.88
N ASN A 2 12.09 -10.44 -2.11
CA ASN A 2 10.96 -10.28 -1.19
C ASN A 2 9.73 -9.88 -2.00
N LEU A 3 8.97 -10.87 -2.47
CA LEU A 3 7.67 -10.72 -3.17
C LEU A 3 6.56 -10.00 -2.35
N TRP A 4 6.92 -9.35 -1.23
CA TRP A 4 5.99 -8.94 -0.17
C TRP A 4 6.11 -7.45 0.17
N SER A 5 7.00 -6.73 -0.50
CA SER A 5 7.14 -5.28 -0.37
C SER A 5 6.71 -4.60 -1.68
N ASN A 6 5.54 -5.04 -2.16
CA ASN A 6 4.97 -4.59 -3.42
C ASN A 6 4.22 -3.29 -3.19
N ILE A 7 4.46 -2.32 -4.05
CA ILE A 7 3.68 -1.09 -4.16
C ILE A 7 3.03 -1.05 -5.53
N TYR A 8 1.82 -0.52 -5.61
CA TYR A 8 1.09 -0.37 -6.86
C TYR A 8 0.90 1.11 -7.18
N THR A 9 0.85 1.41 -8.47
CA THR A 9 0.43 2.70 -8.99
C THR A 9 -0.84 2.53 -9.81
N TYR A 10 -1.77 3.49 -9.74
CA TYR A 10 -3.00 3.46 -10.52
C TYR A 10 -3.34 4.85 -11.06
N GLY A 11 -3.45 4.95 -12.39
CA GLY A 11 -3.84 6.18 -13.06
C GLY A 11 -2.80 7.31 -13.01
N LEU A 12 -1.58 7.02 -12.56
CA LEU A 12 -0.52 8.02 -12.50
C LEU A 12 -0.02 8.36 -13.92
N PRO A 13 0.20 9.64 -14.25
CA PRO A 13 0.93 10.03 -15.43
C PRO A 13 2.40 9.55 -15.36
N PRO A 14 3.08 9.42 -16.51
CA PRO A 14 4.45 8.86 -16.56
C PRO A 14 5.45 9.58 -15.66
N GLU A 15 5.30 10.89 -15.47
CA GLU A 15 6.17 11.71 -14.63
C GLU A 15 6.04 11.34 -13.14
N GLU A 16 4.80 11.13 -12.67
CA GLU A 16 4.54 10.71 -11.29
C GLU A 16 4.96 9.25 -11.06
N THR A 17 4.70 8.35 -12.03
CA THR A 17 5.16 6.96 -11.96
C THR A 17 6.67 6.86 -11.87
N GLU A 18 7.41 7.67 -12.65
CA GLU A 18 8.87 7.73 -12.58
C GLU A 18 9.34 8.33 -11.24
N TRP A 19 8.64 9.33 -10.70
CA TRP A 19 8.92 9.83 -9.36
C TRP A 19 8.75 8.74 -8.30
N VAL A 20 7.63 7.99 -8.29
CA VAL A 20 7.40 6.88 -7.36
C VAL A 20 8.52 5.84 -7.51
N ARG A 21 8.88 5.49 -8.74
CA ARG A 21 9.96 4.54 -9.03
C ARG A 21 11.30 5.03 -8.47
N ARG A 22 11.68 6.28 -8.70
CA ARG A 22 12.96 6.79 -8.19
C ARG A 22 12.97 6.81 -6.67
N THR A 23 11.94 7.39 -6.07
CA THR A 23 11.84 7.59 -4.63
C THR A 23 11.72 6.27 -3.87
N PHE A 24 10.87 5.34 -4.31
CA PHE A 24 10.51 4.15 -3.52
C PHE A 24 11.17 2.86 -4.01
N VAL A 25 11.37 2.70 -5.32
CA VAL A 25 12.07 1.51 -5.84
C VAL A 25 13.57 1.67 -5.74
N THR A 26 14.10 2.81 -6.18
CA THR A 26 15.56 2.99 -6.26
C THR A 26 16.17 3.31 -4.90
N ASP A 27 15.59 4.24 -4.16
CA ASP A 27 16.17 4.68 -2.89
C ASP A 27 15.83 3.74 -1.73
N PHE A 28 14.66 3.07 -1.76
CA PHE A 28 14.18 2.21 -0.68
C PHE A 28 14.03 0.72 -1.04
N GLY A 29 14.12 0.35 -2.32
CA GLY A 29 14.17 -1.06 -2.73
C GLY A 29 12.82 -1.78 -2.82
N TYR A 30 11.70 -1.05 -2.90
CA TYR A 30 10.37 -1.64 -3.09
C TYR A 30 10.15 -2.20 -4.50
N HIS A 31 9.14 -3.07 -4.66
CA HIS A 31 8.75 -3.59 -5.97
C HIS A 31 7.53 -2.82 -6.49
N LEU A 32 7.69 -2.06 -7.57
CA LEU A 32 6.62 -1.27 -8.17
C LEU A 32 5.90 -2.05 -9.27
N TYR A 33 4.58 -2.07 -9.19
CA TYR A 33 3.66 -2.56 -10.22
C TYR A 33 2.72 -1.43 -10.66
N GLU A 34 2.30 -1.47 -11.91
CA GLU A 34 1.29 -0.58 -12.46
C GLU A 34 0.00 -1.39 -12.61
N ALA A 35 -1.08 -0.90 -12.01
CA ALA A 35 -2.40 -1.48 -12.15
C ALA A 35 -3.06 -0.89 -13.40
N GLU A 36 -3.45 -1.75 -14.34
CA GLU A 36 -4.17 -1.36 -15.54
C GLU A 36 -5.68 -1.20 -15.24
N GLU A 37 -6.21 -2.02 -14.33
CA GLU A 37 -7.61 -1.99 -13.89
C GLU A 37 -7.71 -1.74 -12.39
N PHE A 38 -8.76 -1.03 -11.94
CA PHE A 38 -8.98 -0.76 -10.52
C PHE A 38 -9.05 -2.04 -9.68
N SER A 39 -9.62 -3.10 -10.23
CA SER A 39 -9.73 -4.41 -9.57
C SER A 39 -8.37 -5.01 -9.19
N ASP A 40 -7.30 -4.67 -9.91
CA ASP A 40 -5.96 -5.19 -9.61
C ASP A 40 -5.45 -4.70 -8.24
N LEU A 41 -5.87 -3.49 -7.83
CA LEU A 41 -5.53 -2.92 -6.52
C LEU A 41 -6.11 -3.73 -5.36
N LEU A 42 -7.22 -4.42 -5.61
CA LEU A 42 -7.95 -5.20 -4.60
C LEU A 42 -7.57 -6.69 -4.66
N ALA A 43 -7.20 -7.17 -5.85
CA ALA A 43 -6.95 -8.59 -6.10
C ALA A 43 -5.59 -9.07 -5.59
N PHE A 44 -4.59 -8.18 -5.56
CA PHE A 44 -3.21 -8.56 -5.24
C PHE A 44 -2.70 -7.93 -3.94
N PRO A 45 -1.89 -8.66 -3.16
CA PRO A 45 -1.33 -8.14 -1.92
C PRO A 45 -0.31 -7.03 -2.22
N ALA A 46 -0.49 -5.91 -1.54
CA ALA A 46 0.38 -4.75 -1.56
C ALA A 46 0.65 -4.27 -0.13
N ILE A 47 1.72 -3.50 0.04
CA ILE A 47 1.97 -2.70 1.24
C ILE A 47 1.72 -1.22 1.00
N GLY A 48 1.63 -0.79 -0.26
CA GLY A 48 1.42 0.60 -0.65
C GLY A 48 0.65 0.73 -1.96
N LEU A 49 -0.31 1.65 -2.01
CA LEU A 49 -1.01 2.05 -3.22
C LEU A 49 -0.77 3.54 -3.45
N PHE A 50 -0.29 3.90 -4.64
CA PHE A 50 -0.14 5.28 -5.10
C PHE A 50 -1.19 5.49 -6.17
N VAL A 51 -2.20 6.31 -5.88
CA VAL A 51 -3.40 6.40 -6.72
C VAL A 51 -3.63 7.85 -7.13
N GLN A 52 -3.94 8.05 -8.41
CA GLN A 52 -4.38 9.33 -8.93
C GLN A 52 -5.90 9.44 -8.74
N PRO A 53 -6.43 10.28 -7.83
CA PRO A 53 -7.86 10.32 -7.54
C PRO A 53 -8.73 10.56 -8.77
N HIS A 54 -8.26 11.36 -9.73
CA HIS A 54 -8.99 11.67 -10.96
C HIS A 54 -9.10 10.52 -11.95
N ALA A 55 -8.29 9.47 -11.80
CA ALA A 55 -8.42 8.26 -12.59
C ALA A 55 -9.52 7.33 -12.06
N MET A 56 -10.03 7.60 -10.86
CA MET A 56 -11.10 6.84 -10.21
C MET A 56 -12.41 7.62 -10.26
N ASP A 57 -13.51 6.92 -10.49
CA ASP A 57 -14.83 7.50 -10.24
C ASP A 57 -15.22 7.46 -8.75
N ALA A 58 -16.36 8.07 -8.42
CA ALA A 58 -16.81 8.18 -7.04
C ALA A 58 -17.13 6.81 -6.40
N ASP A 59 -17.65 5.87 -7.19
CA ASP A 59 -17.98 4.52 -6.74
C ASP A 59 -16.68 3.73 -6.51
N GLU A 60 -15.71 3.79 -7.42
CA GLU A 60 -14.40 3.14 -7.24
C GLU A 60 -13.66 3.66 -6.00
N ARG A 61 -13.73 4.97 -5.76
CA ARG A 61 -13.13 5.58 -4.57
C ARG A 61 -13.81 5.10 -3.30
N GLU A 62 -15.13 5.01 -3.29
CA GLU A 62 -15.88 4.47 -2.16
C GLU A 62 -15.51 2.99 -1.92
N ILE A 63 -15.39 2.19 -2.98
CA ILE A 63 -14.96 0.79 -2.90
C ILE A 63 -13.56 0.68 -2.30
N LEU A 64 -12.60 1.49 -2.73
CA LEU A 64 -11.22 1.46 -2.21
C LEU A 64 -11.18 1.79 -0.72
N LEU A 65 -11.91 2.82 -0.29
CA LEU A 65 -11.96 3.24 1.11
C LEU A 65 -12.69 2.22 1.97
N ASN A 66 -13.77 1.62 1.48
CA ASN A 66 -14.48 0.55 2.17
C ASN A 66 -13.61 -0.71 2.31
N PHE A 67 -12.95 -1.14 1.23
CA PHE A 67 -11.99 -2.24 1.26
C PHE A 67 -10.89 -1.99 2.29
N TYR A 68 -10.34 -0.77 2.32
CA TYR A 68 -9.34 -0.40 3.31
C TYR A 68 -9.89 -0.48 4.74
N HIS A 69 -11.07 0.09 4.97
CA HIS A 69 -11.72 0.08 6.27
C HIS A 69 -11.99 -1.34 6.78
N GLU A 70 -12.47 -2.22 5.90
CA GLU A 70 -12.84 -3.59 6.27
C GLU A 70 -11.64 -4.53 6.43
N ALA A 71 -10.58 -4.36 5.63
CA ALA A 71 -9.49 -5.33 5.55
C ALA A 71 -8.15 -4.85 6.15
N TYR A 72 -7.94 -3.54 6.36
CA TYR A 72 -6.62 -2.98 6.70
C TYR A 72 -6.63 -1.95 7.83
N ALA A 73 -7.79 -1.42 8.22
CA ALA A 73 -7.84 -0.39 9.26
C ALA A 73 -7.35 -0.89 10.62
N GLU A 74 -7.49 -2.18 10.92
CA GLU A 74 -7.09 -2.76 12.20
C GLU A 74 -5.59 -3.06 12.28
N ASP A 75 -5.04 -3.75 11.28
CA ASP A 75 -3.64 -4.20 11.26
C ASP A 75 -2.68 -3.19 10.61
N LYS A 76 -3.22 -2.22 9.86
CA LYS A 76 -2.46 -1.16 9.17
C LYS A 76 -1.35 -1.72 8.27
N SER A 77 -1.58 -2.86 7.61
CA SER A 77 -0.60 -3.47 6.68
C SER A 77 -0.62 -2.92 5.25
N LEU A 78 -1.42 -1.89 5.00
CA LEU A 78 -1.51 -1.19 3.72
C LEU A 78 -1.45 0.32 3.92
N VAL A 79 -0.67 1.00 3.08
CA VAL A 79 -0.62 2.46 2.96
C VAL A 79 -1.31 2.87 1.66
N ILE A 80 -2.09 3.95 1.68
CA ILE A 80 -2.61 4.57 0.45
C ILE A 80 -2.10 6.01 0.37
N VAL A 81 -1.54 6.38 -0.78
CA VAL A 81 -1.06 7.71 -1.11
C VAL A 81 -1.87 8.21 -2.29
N PHE A 82 -2.69 9.23 -2.07
CA PHE A 82 -3.41 9.94 -3.11
C PHE A 82 -2.52 11.02 -3.69
N MET A 83 -2.34 11.04 -5.01
CA MET A 83 -1.44 11.98 -5.69
C MET A 83 -2.01 13.42 -5.79
N ASP A 84 -3.29 13.60 -5.48
CA ASP A 84 -4.00 14.89 -5.50
C ASP A 84 -4.98 14.97 -4.30
N GLU A 85 -5.60 16.14 -4.09
CA GLU A 85 -6.51 16.40 -2.97
C GLU A 85 -7.73 15.46 -3.01
N VAL A 86 -8.00 14.81 -1.88
CA VAL A 86 -9.18 13.95 -1.71
C VAL A 86 -9.77 14.12 -0.32
N GLU A 87 -11.10 14.05 -0.25
CA GLU A 87 -11.81 14.02 1.02
C GLU A 87 -11.71 12.61 1.63
N ILE A 88 -10.93 12.48 2.72
CA ILE A 88 -10.82 11.24 3.49
C ILE A 88 -11.95 11.19 4.53
N PRO A 89 -12.79 10.14 4.53
CA PRO A 89 -13.84 9.99 5.53
C PRO A 89 -13.30 9.99 6.96
N HIS A 90 -14.01 10.63 7.89
CA HIS A 90 -13.60 10.72 9.30
C HIS A 90 -13.38 9.36 9.98
N VAL A 91 -14.06 8.30 9.53
CA VAL A 91 -13.87 6.94 10.06
C VAL A 91 -12.47 6.39 9.77
N LEU A 92 -11.76 6.95 8.80
CA LEU A 92 -10.39 6.61 8.41
C LEU A 92 -9.36 7.66 8.84
N ALA A 93 -9.69 8.55 9.77
CA ALA A 93 -8.79 9.63 10.20
C ALA A 93 -7.45 9.13 10.81
N ASP A 94 -7.46 7.96 11.45
CA ASP A 94 -6.27 7.34 12.06
C ASP A 94 -5.61 6.26 11.16
N ALA A 95 -6.10 6.12 9.92
CA ALA A 95 -5.54 5.22 8.92
C ALA A 95 -4.29 5.84 8.26
N PRO A 96 -3.29 5.04 7.84
CA PRO A 96 -2.15 5.48 7.04
C PRO A 96 -2.56 5.82 5.61
N LEU A 97 -3.38 6.86 5.48
CA LEU A 97 -3.80 7.49 4.23
C LEU A 97 -3.07 8.84 4.14
N PHE A 98 -2.42 9.07 3.00
CA PHE A 98 -1.63 10.27 2.77
C PHE A 98 -2.10 10.95 1.48
N ILE A 99 -2.08 12.28 1.47
CA ILE A 99 -2.27 13.08 0.25
C ILE A 99 -0.90 13.63 -0.11
N TYR A 100 -0.33 13.19 -1.21
CA TYR A 100 1.00 13.60 -1.64
C TYR A 100 1.09 15.12 -1.76
N ASP A 101 2.09 15.67 -1.11
CA ASP A 101 2.53 17.03 -1.21
C ASP A 101 4.06 17.01 -1.44
N GLU A 102 4.58 17.96 -2.21
CA GLU A 102 6.00 18.02 -2.62
C GLU A 102 6.98 18.22 -1.44
N HIS A 103 6.47 18.26 -0.20
CA HIS A 103 7.26 18.34 1.02
C HIS A 103 8.05 17.04 1.33
N PRO A 104 9.39 17.12 1.49
CA PRO A 104 10.24 15.95 1.79
C PRO A 104 9.87 15.20 3.07
N GLU A 105 9.32 15.90 4.05
CA GLU A 105 8.88 15.32 5.33
C GLU A 105 7.80 14.25 5.12
N GLN A 106 6.94 14.46 4.12
CA GLN A 106 5.87 13.52 3.83
C GLN A 106 6.39 12.26 3.13
N THR A 107 7.39 12.40 2.25
CA THR A 107 8.07 11.23 1.67
C THR A 107 8.66 10.34 2.75
N ALA A 108 9.27 10.93 3.79
CA ALA A 108 9.80 10.19 4.93
C ALA A 108 8.69 9.48 5.73
N GLN A 109 7.53 10.14 5.95
CA GLN A 109 6.38 9.55 6.62
C GLN A 109 5.80 8.37 5.84
N VAL A 110 5.61 8.52 4.52
CA VAL A 110 5.13 7.43 3.66
C VAL A 110 6.11 6.27 3.70
N HIS A 111 7.41 6.53 3.62
CA HIS A 111 8.42 5.48 3.73
C HIS A 111 8.39 4.77 5.09
N GLU A 112 8.26 5.49 6.20
CA GLU A 112 8.14 4.90 7.54
C GLU A 112 6.90 3.99 7.63
N ALA A 113 5.77 4.43 7.10
CA ALA A 113 4.54 3.64 7.06
C ALA A 113 4.71 2.37 6.20
N LEU A 114 5.32 2.47 5.01
CA LEU A 114 5.61 1.32 4.16
C LEU A 114 6.56 0.32 4.84
N ALA A 115 7.58 0.81 5.55
CA ALA A 115 8.50 -0.03 6.31
C ALA A 115 7.79 -0.76 7.46
N PHE A 116 6.86 -0.09 8.15
CA PHE A 116 6.00 -0.72 9.16
C PHE A 116 5.15 -1.85 8.54
N CYS A 117 4.45 -1.58 7.43
CA CYS A 117 3.63 -2.58 6.75
C CYS A 117 4.45 -3.80 6.29
N ALA A 118 5.65 -3.57 5.74
CA ALA A 118 6.57 -4.65 5.40
C ALA A 118 6.98 -5.49 6.62
N GLY A 119 7.15 -4.85 7.79
CA GLY A 119 7.40 -5.52 9.07
C GLY A 119 6.24 -6.41 9.50
N VAL A 120 5.00 -5.91 9.42
CA VAL A 120 3.78 -6.67 9.72
C VAL A 120 3.69 -7.93 8.85
N ARG A 121 3.83 -7.80 7.53
CA ARG A 121 3.78 -8.94 6.59
C ARG A 121 4.88 -9.97 6.85
N ASN A 122 6.08 -9.52 7.21
CA ASN A 122 7.16 -10.44 7.57
C ASN A 122 6.84 -11.24 8.83
N ARG A 123 6.19 -10.62 9.82
CA ARG A 123 5.78 -11.31 11.05
C ARG A 123 4.67 -12.34 10.79
N GLU A 124 3.62 -11.97 10.06
CA GLU A 124 2.54 -12.89 9.68
C GLU A 124 3.10 -14.14 9.00
N ARG A 125 4.08 -13.94 8.11
CA ARG A 125 4.80 -15.05 7.47
C ARG A 125 5.55 -15.91 8.48
N SER A 126 6.33 -15.30 9.36
CA SER A 126 7.09 -16.06 10.37
C SER A 126 6.17 -16.89 11.26
N GLU A 127 5.01 -16.35 11.66
CA GLU A 127 4.00 -17.05 12.46
C GLU A 127 3.33 -18.18 11.67
N ALA A 128 2.99 -17.96 10.39
CA ALA A 128 2.45 -19.00 9.52
C ALA A 128 3.46 -20.14 9.26
N GLN A 129 4.74 -19.81 9.07
CA GLN A 129 5.81 -20.79 8.89
C GLN A 129 6.08 -21.60 10.17
N ALA A 130 6.04 -20.96 11.35
CA ALA A 130 6.19 -21.64 12.63
C ALA A 130 5.02 -22.61 12.88
N THR A 131 3.80 -22.18 12.59
CA THR A 131 2.60 -23.01 12.77
C THR A 131 2.64 -24.24 11.87
N MET A 132 3.13 -24.13 10.62
CA MET A 132 3.31 -25.29 9.73
C MET A 132 4.45 -26.24 10.14
N ALA A 133 5.47 -25.74 10.86
CA ALA A 133 6.57 -26.56 11.35
C ALA A 133 6.14 -27.43 12.55
N ASP A 134 5.28 -26.90 13.43
CA ASP A 134 4.72 -27.63 14.59
C ASP A 134 3.88 -28.86 14.19
N PHE A 135 3.27 -28.87 12.99
CA PHE A 135 2.52 -30.05 12.50
C PHE A 135 3.40 -31.19 11.96
N ASN A 136 4.72 -31.02 11.92
CA ASN A 136 5.66 -31.98 11.32
C ASN A 136 6.61 -32.64 12.34
N GLU A 137 6.44 -32.43 13.64
CA GLU A 137 7.24 -33.04 14.73
C GLU A 137 6.49 -34.12 15.55
N GLU A 138 5.49 -34.78 14.97
CA GLU A 138 4.96 -36.06 15.46
C GLU A 138 4.92 -37.12 14.34
N GLU A 139 6.09 -37.69 14.02
CA GLU A 139 6.20 -39.08 13.51
C GLU A 139 7.33 -39.83 14.23
#